data_AF-A0A1F5UCQ2-F1
#
_entry.id   AF-A0A1F5UCQ2-F1
#
_cell.length_a   1.000
_cell.length_b   1.000
_cell.length_c   1.000
_cell.angle_alpha   90.00
_cell.angle_beta   90.00
_cell.angle_gamma   90.00
#
_symmetry.space_group_name_H-M   'P 1'
#
loop_
_entity.id
_entity.type
_entity.pdbx_description
1 polymer ?
#
loop_
_entity_poly.entity_id
_entity_poly.type
_entity_poly.pdbx_seq_one_letter_code
_entity_poly.pdbx_strand_id
1 'polypeptide(L)'
;RIRIISVITDADLIPDPMYDGEPLCDKCMECVKHCPTDAFRKEVEKINTVEIGGKIFKFPKVNFWRCSWAENFGLDLALKIPDKVTEKTVLEHIEKYGQRGGEQGCCLKFCLTKDKRSYDNKYCAAPRRKKEIKNIEKSEMMNDIKKIFNKHFLDILAVGNKSGFKDNEFVHPKLHLPDAETVISIGIHVSEINRKNKDLQYVIKRKLWHAEFEIAHYLDKLGYSAITGTKIKNELVAQQLKIFKEDFVYSTIITSAKLPDLKEEVDIKKGNVNKSELSRLAKEQDADLTGFFTAARFKKASEELSKCISKKDYFYTEDKGDNYGPYVPKVTSTRLKLKTPEDHLSGAKSVMVVGMHYPDSAVDTAKVTPAETIGPYTFVQYESIYLLGELAFNIIKYLERKGYKATAAYDLEGLGSYVKSSRGMLPDQASNRFSTVLAGLAYIGYNGLPMTKEYGQRIRFISIITDCEFEDDPLIDVKSVCEKCDAPCIKACPVKAITGKKISMNLEGKSFNFFETDILRCDWAKRYGLSEKEGPEFYALKTETEFPEDLTPEKLVKAVSGVKWGVQKRHVNICEECLRVCKFSGSR
;
A
#
# COMPACT_ATOMS: atom_id res chain seq x y z
N ARG A 1 -19.79 7.88 12.85
CA ARG A 1 -18.48 8.50 12.56
C ARG A 1 -18.18 8.12 11.13
N ILE A 2 -17.76 9.07 10.33
CA ILE A 2 -17.54 8.85 8.90
C ILE A 2 -16.16 9.44 8.63
N ARG A 3 -15.31 8.69 7.94
CA ARG A 3 -14.12 9.23 7.31
C ARG A 3 -14.53 9.58 5.89
N ILE A 4 -14.28 10.83 5.50
CA ILE A 4 -14.66 11.35 4.19
C ILE A 4 -13.38 11.39 3.35
N ILE A 5 -13.51 11.06 2.07
CA ILE A 5 -12.49 11.28 1.05
C ILE A 5 -13.06 12.26 0.02
N SER A 6 -12.23 13.15 -0.47
CA SER A 6 -12.60 14.09 -1.53
C SER A 6 -12.13 13.53 -2.87
N VAL A 7 -13.00 13.54 -3.87
CA VAL A 7 -12.66 13.30 -5.27
C VAL A 7 -12.64 14.66 -5.97
N ILE A 8 -11.52 14.99 -6.60
CA ILE A 8 -11.37 16.22 -7.39
C ILE A 8 -11.48 15.81 -8.86
N THR A 9 -12.36 16.47 -9.61
CA THR A 9 -12.65 16.18 -11.02
C THR A 9 -12.88 17.47 -11.78
N ASP A 10 -12.61 17.44 -13.08
CA ASP A 10 -12.95 18.46 -14.07
C ASP A 10 -14.38 18.30 -14.62
N ALA A 11 -15.10 17.24 -14.23
CA ALA A 11 -16.50 17.07 -14.58
C ALA A 11 -17.34 18.20 -13.96
N ASP A 12 -18.24 18.75 -14.77
CA ASP A 12 -19.22 19.73 -14.30
C ASP A 12 -20.21 19.05 -13.34
N LEU A 13 -20.07 19.33 -12.05
CA LEU A 13 -20.94 18.81 -11.00
C LEU A 13 -21.90 19.90 -10.51
N ILE A 14 -23.17 19.55 -10.40
CA ILE A 14 -24.15 20.39 -9.70
C ILE A 14 -23.92 20.21 -8.19
N PRO A 15 -23.62 21.28 -7.43
CA PRO A 15 -23.38 21.16 -6.01
C PRO A 15 -24.67 20.79 -5.28
N ASP A 16 -24.60 19.78 -4.41
CA ASP A 16 -25.68 19.48 -3.48
C ASP A 16 -25.91 20.66 -2.52
N PRO A 17 -27.16 20.87 -2.05
CA PRO A 17 -27.43 21.90 -1.06
C PRO A 17 -26.64 21.64 0.22
N MET A 18 -26.13 22.72 0.83
CA MET A 18 -25.45 22.61 2.12
C MET A 18 -26.42 22.13 3.20
N TYR A 19 -25.98 21.20 4.05
CA TYR A 19 -26.75 20.70 5.21
C TYR A 19 -27.44 21.82 6.00
N ASP A 20 -28.76 21.79 6.06
CA ASP A 20 -29.66 22.79 6.65
C ASP A 20 -30.47 22.27 7.83
N GLY A 21 -30.28 21.00 8.22
CA GLY A 21 -30.90 20.42 9.40
C GLY A 21 -30.32 20.95 10.72
N GLU A 22 -30.83 20.40 11.83
CA GLU A 22 -30.41 20.75 13.19
C GLU A 22 -28.89 20.63 13.39
N PRO A 23 -28.26 21.49 14.22
CA PRO A 23 -26.83 21.41 14.51
C PRO A 23 -26.40 20.01 14.98
N LEU A 24 -25.52 19.36 14.21
CA LEU A 24 -25.01 18.02 14.54
C LEU A 24 -24.16 17.99 15.82
N CYS A 25 -23.46 19.09 16.10
CA CYS A 25 -22.72 19.31 17.33
C CYS A 25 -23.58 20.13 18.30
N ASP A 26 -23.90 19.55 19.45
CA ASP A 26 -24.64 20.19 20.54
C ASP A 26 -23.72 20.95 21.51
N LYS A 27 -22.45 21.12 21.16
CA LYS A 27 -21.41 21.78 21.98
C LYS A 27 -21.33 21.23 23.41
N CYS A 28 -21.53 19.93 23.60
CA CYS A 28 -21.41 19.27 24.90
C CYS A 28 -19.99 19.31 25.54
N MET A 29 -18.98 19.70 24.76
CA MET A 29 -17.57 19.81 25.16
C MET A 29 -16.91 18.49 25.58
N GLU A 30 -17.51 17.33 25.32
CA GLU A 30 -16.94 16.03 25.68
C GLU A 30 -15.59 15.75 25.00
N CYS A 31 -15.44 16.17 23.73
CA CYS A 31 -14.17 16.10 23.00
C CYS A 31 -13.06 16.98 23.61
N VAL A 32 -13.44 18.09 24.24
CA VAL A 32 -12.52 18.95 24.97
C VAL A 32 -12.19 18.27 26.29
N LYS A 33 -13.16 18.02 27.16
CA LYS A 33 -12.98 17.42 28.50
C LYS A 33 -12.07 16.19 28.47
N HIS A 34 -12.28 15.28 27.52
CA HIS A 34 -11.55 14.03 27.42
C HIS A 34 -10.32 14.07 26.50
N CYS A 35 -9.85 15.25 26.07
CA CYS A 35 -8.61 15.38 25.32
C CYS A 35 -7.40 15.18 26.25
N PRO A 36 -6.62 14.09 26.12
CA PRO A 36 -5.53 13.79 27.06
C PRO A 36 -4.32 14.70 26.88
N THR A 37 -4.20 15.34 25.72
CA THR A 37 -3.11 16.28 25.42
C THR A 37 -3.45 17.73 25.71
N ASP A 38 -4.66 18.02 26.22
CA ASP A 38 -5.16 19.38 26.40
C ASP A 38 -5.12 20.25 25.12
N ALA A 39 -5.15 19.66 23.92
CA ALA A 39 -5.00 20.39 22.66
C ALA A 39 -6.06 21.49 22.43
N PHE A 40 -7.22 21.39 23.08
CA PHE A 40 -8.29 22.39 23.02
C PHE A 40 -8.31 23.37 24.22
N ARG A 41 -7.40 23.20 25.19
CA ARG A 41 -7.30 24.03 26.41
C ARG A 41 -5.98 24.79 26.52
N LYS A 42 -4.89 24.17 26.05
CA LYS A 42 -3.54 24.74 26.03
C LYS A 42 -3.13 25.07 24.60
N GLU A 43 -2.40 26.16 24.43
CA GLU A 43 -1.82 26.58 23.14
C GLU A 43 -2.88 26.75 22.04
N VAL A 44 -4.09 27.17 22.41
CA VAL A 44 -5.13 27.61 21.46
C VAL A 44 -4.90 29.09 21.16
N GLU A 45 -4.50 29.39 19.94
CA GLU A 45 -4.13 30.76 19.55
C GLU A 45 -5.35 31.67 19.42
N LYS A 46 -6.41 31.18 18.77
CA LYS A 46 -7.67 31.91 18.55
C LYS A 46 -8.78 30.96 18.11
N ILE A 47 -10.01 31.49 18.04
CA ILE A 47 -11.11 30.84 17.33
C ILE A 47 -11.15 31.39 15.91
N ASN A 48 -10.91 30.52 14.93
CA ASN A 48 -11.11 30.85 13.52
C ASN A 48 -12.60 30.98 13.22
N THR A 49 -12.93 31.90 12.31
CA THR A 49 -14.28 32.05 11.76
C THR A 49 -14.16 32.05 10.24
N VAL A 50 -14.94 31.21 9.58
CA VAL A 50 -15.04 31.16 8.12
C VAL A 50 -16.51 31.17 7.71
N GLU A 51 -16.83 31.88 6.64
CA GLU A 51 -18.16 31.87 6.04
C GLU A 51 -18.13 31.02 4.78
N ILE A 52 -19.02 30.02 4.71
CA ILE A 52 -19.14 29.10 3.57
C ILE A 52 -20.62 29.02 3.23
N GLY A 53 -20.98 29.41 1.99
CA GLY A 53 -22.38 29.42 1.50
C GLY A 53 -23.36 30.20 2.39
N GLY A 54 -22.92 31.33 2.96
CA GLY A 54 -23.75 32.14 3.89
C GLY A 54 -23.88 31.57 5.31
N LYS A 55 -23.17 30.47 5.63
CA LYS A 55 -23.13 29.88 6.98
C LYS A 55 -21.79 30.15 7.65
N ILE A 56 -21.82 30.49 8.94
CA ILE A 56 -20.64 30.81 9.73
C ILE A 56 -20.17 29.57 10.50
N PHE A 57 -18.91 29.16 10.26
CA PHE A 57 -18.25 28.05 10.95
C PHE A 57 -17.16 28.59 11.87
N LYS A 58 -17.11 28.08 13.11
CA LYS A 58 -16.12 28.47 14.12
C LYS A 58 -15.38 27.25 14.66
N PHE A 59 -14.05 27.33 14.73
CA PHE A 59 -13.21 26.23 15.22
C PHE A 59 -11.90 26.77 15.83
N PRO A 60 -11.31 26.07 16.82
CA PRO A 60 -10.08 26.53 17.47
C PRO A 60 -8.86 26.33 16.56
N LYS A 61 -7.94 27.31 16.58
CA LYS A 61 -6.59 27.18 16.04
C LYS A 61 -5.69 26.54 17.11
N VAL A 62 -5.58 25.22 17.07
CA VAL A 62 -4.82 24.42 18.05
C VAL A 62 -3.36 24.24 17.63
N ASN A 63 -2.46 24.03 18.60
CA ASN A 63 -1.10 23.58 18.31
C ASN A 63 -1.11 22.10 17.87
N PHE A 64 -0.83 21.85 16.59
CA PHE A 64 -0.81 20.48 16.05
C PHE A 64 0.32 19.62 16.60
N TRP A 65 1.44 20.19 17.08
CA TRP A 65 2.48 19.40 17.75
C TRP A 65 1.95 18.77 19.04
N ARG A 66 1.22 19.54 19.84
CA ARG A 66 0.53 19.05 21.05
C ARG A 66 -0.57 18.04 20.70
N CYS A 67 -1.41 18.34 19.71
CA CYS A 67 -2.47 17.43 19.29
C CYS A 67 -1.92 16.07 18.83
N SER A 68 -0.79 16.10 18.11
CA SER A 68 -0.14 14.95 17.48
C SER A 68 0.74 14.12 18.42
N TRP A 69 0.90 14.53 19.68
CA TRP A 69 1.80 13.93 20.67
C TRP A 69 1.77 12.40 20.67
N ALA A 70 0.58 11.82 20.90
CA ALA A 70 0.42 10.37 20.91
C ALA A 70 0.02 9.80 19.55
N GLU A 71 -0.93 10.42 18.85
CA GLU A 71 -1.48 9.86 17.60
C GLU A 71 -0.45 9.73 16.48
N ASN A 72 0.36 10.78 16.23
CA ASN A 72 1.35 10.77 15.15
C ASN A 72 2.76 10.45 15.65
N PHE A 73 3.16 11.03 16.79
CA PHE A 73 4.53 10.85 17.31
C PHE A 73 4.70 9.64 18.22
N GLY A 74 3.60 8.97 18.60
CA GLY A 74 3.65 7.73 19.37
C GLY A 74 4.20 7.90 20.79
N LEU A 75 4.22 9.13 21.32
CA LEU A 75 4.65 9.40 22.69
C LEU A 75 3.57 9.00 23.68
N ASP A 76 3.99 8.48 24.83
CA ASP A 76 3.08 8.04 25.89
C ASP A 76 2.32 9.22 26.50
N LEU A 77 1.01 9.05 26.67
CA LEU A 77 0.11 10.02 27.31
C LEU A 77 0.31 10.11 28.83
N ALA A 78 0.98 9.14 29.45
CA ALA A 78 1.37 9.20 30.85
C ALA A 78 2.53 10.19 31.11
N LEU A 79 3.26 10.60 30.06
CA LEU A 79 4.33 11.58 30.19
C LEU A 79 3.75 12.97 30.48
N LYS A 80 4.45 13.73 31.33
CA LYS A 80 4.13 15.14 31.53
C LYS A 80 4.37 15.90 30.24
N ILE A 81 3.30 16.30 29.55
CA ILE A 81 3.38 17.09 28.33
C ILE A 81 3.83 18.53 28.70
N PRO A 82 4.93 19.04 28.13
CA PRO A 82 5.42 20.39 28.40
C PRO A 82 4.38 21.47 28.07
N ASP A 83 4.48 22.65 28.66
CA ASP A 83 3.48 23.72 28.43
C ASP A 83 3.53 24.27 27.00
N LYS A 84 4.71 24.27 26.37
CA LYS A 84 4.89 24.60 24.95
C LYS A 84 5.42 23.39 24.21
N VAL A 85 4.68 22.91 23.21
CA VAL A 85 5.07 21.74 22.42
C VAL A 85 5.57 22.19 21.05
N THR A 86 6.80 21.84 20.72
CA THR A 86 7.46 22.13 19.44
C THR A 86 8.05 20.86 18.85
N GLU A 87 8.50 20.89 17.60
CA GLU A 87 9.25 19.79 17.00
C GLU A 87 10.45 19.36 17.86
N LYS A 88 11.26 20.33 18.31
CA LYS A 88 12.42 20.06 19.18
C LYS A 88 12.00 19.28 20.43
N THR A 89 10.95 19.75 21.09
CA THR A 89 10.40 19.11 22.29
C THR A 89 9.96 17.67 22.00
N VAL A 90 9.28 17.45 20.87
CA VAL A 90 8.84 16.10 20.44
C VAL A 90 10.06 15.19 20.22
N LEU A 91 11.07 15.64 19.49
CA LEU A 91 12.27 14.84 19.19
C LEU A 91 13.05 14.49 20.46
N GLU A 92 13.24 15.45 21.38
CA GLU A 92 13.90 15.21 22.68
C GLU A 92 13.14 14.18 23.53
N HIS A 93 11.80 14.18 23.48
CA HIS A 93 11.00 13.19 24.21
C HIS A 93 11.04 11.82 23.55
N ILE A 94 11.07 11.73 22.22
CA ILE A 94 11.25 10.47 21.51
C ILE A 94 12.62 9.88 21.86
N GLU A 95 13.69 10.69 21.83
CA GLU A 95 15.03 10.23 22.20
C GLU A 95 15.08 9.75 23.66
N LYS A 96 14.46 10.48 24.59
CA LYS A 96 14.52 10.17 26.01
C LYS A 96 13.63 8.98 26.43
N TYR A 97 12.46 8.83 25.84
CA TYR A 97 11.42 7.92 26.31
C TYR A 97 11.02 6.84 25.29
N GLY A 98 11.46 6.96 24.03
CA GLY A 98 11.02 6.11 22.94
C GLY A 98 9.57 6.35 22.52
N GLN A 99 9.08 5.49 21.64
CA GLN A 99 7.68 5.47 21.19
C GLN A 99 6.94 4.30 21.82
N ARG A 100 5.71 4.53 22.29
CA ARG A 100 4.80 3.50 22.82
C ARG A 100 3.80 3.02 21.77
N GLY A 101 3.61 3.79 20.69
CA GLY A 101 2.68 3.51 19.61
C GLY A 101 1.62 4.61 19.44
N GLY A 102 0.95 4.63 18.29
CA GLY A 102 -0.09 5.61 18.00
C GLY A 102 -1.37 5.34 18.81
N GLU A 103 -1.95 6.39 19.37
CA GLU A 103 -3.23 6.33 20.10
C GLU A 103 -4.39 6.89 19.25
N GLN A 104 -5.60 6.35 19.44
CA GLN A 104 -6.79 6.90 18.79
C GLN A 104 -7.09 8.30 19.33
N GLY A 105 -7.33 9.27 18.45
CA GLY A 105 -7.79 10.61 18.84
C GLY A 105 -9.05 10.55 19.72
N CYS A 106 -8.93 10.93 21.00
CA CYS A 106 -10.05 10.90 21.95
C CYS A 106 -11.19 11.83 21.54
N CYS A 107 -10.90 12.91 20.81
CA CYS A 107 -11.92 13.78 20.23
C CYS A 107 -12.89 13.01 19.33
N LEU A 108 -12.39 12.04 18.54
CA LEU A 108 -13.23 11.16 17.73
C LEU A 108 -13.98 10.17 18.62
N LYS A 109 -13.31 9.60 19.62
CA LYS A 109 -13.89 8.60 20.55
C LYS A 109 -15.05 9.15 21.39
N PHE A 110 -15.00 10.42 21.80
CA PHE A 110 -16.05 11.03 22.65
C PHE A 110 -17.06 11.87 21.87
N CYS A 111 -16.76 12.23 20.61
CA CYS A 111 -17.72 12.95 19.76
C CYS A 111 -18.73 11.99 19.10
N LEU A 112 -20.01 12.26 19.33
CA LEU A 112 -21.15 11.60 18.70
C LEU A 112 -22.37 12.54 18.72
N THR A 113 -23.23 12.51 17.70
CA THR A 113 -24.44 13.33 17.62
C THR A 113 -25.43 12.98 18.73
N LYS A 114 -26.06 14.00 19.34
CA LYS A 114 -26.89 13.90 20.56
C LYS A 114 -27.86 12.72 20.53
N ASP A 115 -28.70 12.63 19.50
CA ASP A 115 -29.77 11.62 19.45
C ASP A 115 -29.29 10.20 19.20
N LYS A 116 -28.03 10.04 18.77
CA LYS A 116 -27.43 8.74 18.52
C LYS A 116 -26.59 8.23 19.70
N ARG A 117 -26.46 8.97 20.81
CA ARG A 117 -25.70 8.53 21.99
C ARG A 117 -26.46 7.47 22.79
N SER A 118 -25.80 6.37 23.14
CA SER A 118 -26.14 5.49 24.25
C SER A 118 -24.92 5.34 25.16
N TYR A 119 -25.15 5.13 26.46
CA TYR A 119 -24.07 4.98 27.44
C TYR A 119 -24.15 3.59 28.07
N ASP A 120 -23.01 2.92 28.07
CA ASP A 120 -22.80 1.65 28.76
C ASP A 120 -21.50 1.78 29.57
N ASN A 121 -21.62 2.48 30.70
CA ASN A 121 -20.46 2.88 31.52
C ASN A 121 -19.75 1.67 32.16
N LYS A 122 -20.37 0.48 32.17
CA LYS A 122 -19.72 -0.76 32.60
C LYS A 122 -18.71 -1.26 31.57
N TYR A 123 -18.89 -0.90 30.30
CA TYR A 123 -18.02 -1.30 29.20
C TYR A 123 -17.05 -0.19 28.79
N CYS A 124 -17.53 1.04 28.56
CA CYS A 124 -16.65 2.15 28.21
C CYS A 124 -17.21 3.52 28.61
N ALA A 125 -16.32 4.47 28.91
CA ALA A 125 -16.70 5.83 29.29
C ALA A 125 -17.20 6.70 28.12
N ALA A 126 -16.94 6.28 26.88
CA ALA A 126 -17.32 7.02 25.69
C ALA A 126 -18.75 6.66 25.23
N PRO A 127 -19.51 7.59 24.62
CA PRO A 127 -20.82 7.27 24.10
C PRO A 127 -20.72 6.24 22.95
N ARG A 128 -21.57 5.22 23.01
CA ARG A 128 -21.83 4.27 21.92
C ARG A 128 -22.94 4.80 21.02
N ARG A 129 -23.01 4.26 19.81
CA ARG A 129 -24.07 4.60 18.84
C ARG A 129 -25.31 3.75 19.10
N LYS A 130 -26.47 4.40 19.28
CA LYS A 130 -27.79 3.78 19.12
C LYS A 130 -27.94 3.32 17.68
N LYS A 131 -28.22 2.03 17.51
CA LYS A 131 -28.40 1.37 16.21
C LYS A 131 -29.78 0.76 16.16
N GLU A 132 -30.39 0.83 14.98
CA GLU A 132 -31.62 0.12 14.66
C GLU A 132 -31.24 -1.17 13.95
N ILE A 133 -31.72 -2.30 14.46
CA ILE A 133 -31.48 -3.61 13.85
C ILE A 133 -32.43 -3.75 12.66
N LYS A 134 -31.86 -4.01 11.48
CA LYS A 134 -32.64 -4.31 10.28
C LYS A 134 -33.16 -5.74 10.36
N ASN A 135 -34.41 -5.93 9.96
CA ASN A 135 -35.02 -7.26 9.90
C ASN A 135 -34.57 -7.97 8.61
N ILE A 136 -33.45 -8.67 8.68
CA ILE A 136 -32.88 -9.48 7.59
C ILE A 136 -32.78 -10.93 8.05
N GLU A 137 -33.16 -11.86 7.17
CA GLU A 137 -33.08 -13.29 7.45
C GLU A 137 -31.63 -13.75 7.64
N LYS A 138 -31.42 -14.70 8.56
CA LYS A 138 -30.06 -15.19 8.86
C LYS A 138 -29.41 -15.86 7.66
N SER A 139 -30.19 -16.55 6.83
CA SER A 139 -29.73 -17.17 5.59
C SER A 139 -29.23 -16.13 4.60
N GLU A 140 -29.91 -14.99 4.49
CA GLU A 140 -29.51 -13.87 3.64
C GLU A 140 -28.19 -13.25 4.15
N MET A 141 -28.08 -13.00 5.46
CA MET A 141 -26.83 -12.54 6.07
C MET A 141 -25.66 -13.48 5.79
N MET A 142 -25.88 -14.79 5.92
CA MET A 142 -24.86 -15.80 5.62
C MET A 142 -24.48 -15.81 4.14
N ASN A 143 -25.45 -15.65 3.23
CA ASN A 143 -25.16 -15.57 1.80
C ASN A 143 -24.31 -14.35 1.46
N ASP A 144 -24.57 -13.19 2.06
CA ASP A 144 -23.76 -11.99 1.84
C ASP A 144 -22.35 -12.11 2.44
N ILE A 145 -22.20 -12.73 3.61
CA ILE A 145 -20.88 -13.07 4.16
C ILE A 145 -20.12 -14.00 3.20
N LYS A 146 -20.79 -15.00 2.62
CA LYS A 146 -20.20 -15.89 1.62
C LYS A 146 -19.82 -15.15 0.33
N LYS A 147 -20.59 -14.16 -0.11
CA LYS A 147 -20.21 -13.30 -1.25
C LYS A 147 -18.89 -12.56 -0.96
N ILE A 148 -18.73 -12.00 0.24
CA ILE A 148 -17.48 -11.34 0.65
C ILE A 148 -16.34 -12.35 0.71
N PHE A 149 -16.57 -13.53 1.30
CA PHE A 149 -15.61 -14.64 1.35
C PHE A 149 -15.09 -15.03 -0.04
N ASN A 150 -16.01 -15.22 -1.01
CA ASN A 150 -15.66 -15.60 -2.38
C ASN A 150 -14.96 -14.46 -3.14
N LYS A 151 -15.44 -13.22 -2.99
CA LYS A 151 -14.83 -12.01 -3.59
C LYS A 151 -13.35 -11.87 -3.22
N HIS A 152 -13.01 -12.20 -1.97
CA HIS A 152 -11.63 -12.07 -1.45
C HIS A 152 -10.76 -13.32 -1.66
N PHE A 153 -11.26 -14.34 -2.37
CA PHE A 153 -10.55 -15.61 -2.65
C PHE A 153 -10.06 -16.31 -1.37
N LEU A 154 -10.88 -16.26 -0.31
CA LEU A 154 -10.59 -16.94 0.94
C LEU A 154 -10.82 -18.45 0.79
N ASP A 155 -10.23 -19.25 1.68
CA ASP A 155 -10.23 -20.71 1.57
C ASP A 155 -11.02 -21.41 2.67
N ILE A 156 -11.13 -20.82 3.87
CA ILE A 156 -11.92 -21.37 4.97
C ILE A 156 -12.79 -20.28 5.62
N LEU A 157 -14.05 -20.60 5.88
CA LEU A 157 -15.00 -19.82 6.68
C LEU A 157 -15.59 -20.70 7.78
N ALA A 158 -15.47 -20.28 9.03
CA ALA A 158 -16.16 -20.92 10.15
C ALA A 158 -16.94 -19.90 10.98
N VAL A 159 -18.11 -20.31 11.43
CA VAL A 159 -18.98 -19.54 12.32
C VAL A 159 -19.29 -20.38 13.54
N GLY A 160 -19.07 -19.82 14.72
CA GLY A 160 -19.37 -20.46 15.99
C GLY A 160 -20.14 -19.56 16.94
N ASN A 161 -21.08 -20.15 17.67
CA ASN A 161 -21.85 -19.48 18.70
C ASN A 161 -21.06 -19.25 20.00
N LYS A 162 -21.43 -18.20 20.75
CA LYS A 162 -20.80 -17.83 22.04
C LYS A 162 -20.71 -18.98 23.06
N SER A 163 -21.66 -19.92 23.03
CA SER A 163 -21.68 -21.09 23.93
C SER A 163 -20.44 -21.95 23.72
N GLY A 164 -19.93 -22.05 22.48
CA GLY A 164 -18.70 -22.76 22.15
C GLY A 164 -17.44 -22.12 22.72
N PHE A 165 -17.51 -20.94 23.34
CA PHE A 165 -16.37 -20.24 23.94
C PHE A 165 -16.53 -20.00 25.45
N LYS A 166 -17.61 -20.50 26.07
CA LYS A 166 -17.93 -20.19 27.48
C LYS A 166 -16.86 -20.68 28.45
N ASP A 167 -16.33 -21.88 28.21
CA ASP A 167 -15.37 -22.55 29.07
C ASP A 167 -13.95 -22.56 28.45
N ASN A 168 -13.68 -21.70 27.46
CA ASN A 168 -12.36 -21.61 26.83
C ASN A 168 -11.43 -20.73 27.69
N GLU A 169 -10.27 -21.26 28.06
CA GLU A 169 -9.30 -20.59 28.96
C GLU A 169 -8.57 -19.39 28.31
N PHE A 170 -8.50 -19.32 26.98
CA PHE A 170 -7.65 -18.36 26.27
C PHE A 170 -8.42 -17.39 25.37
N VAL A 171 -9.63 -17.77 24.95
CA VAL A 171 -10.42 -17.05 23.94
C VAL A 171 -11.76 -16.64 24.56
N HIS A 172 -11.87 -15.34 24.86
CA HIS A 172 -13.02 -14.77 25.53
C HIS A 172 -13.66 -13.64 24.70
N PRO A 173 -14.55 -13.95 23.74
CA PRO A 173 -15.14 -12.95 22.85
C PRO A 173 -15.80 -11.77 23.59
N LYS A 174 -16.42 -12.04 24.74
CA LYS A 174 -17.11 -11.03 25.56
C LYS A 174 -16.20 -9.98 26.20
N LEU A 175 -14.90 -10.27 26.40
CA LEU A 175 -13.96 -9.26 26.88
C LEU A 175 -13.67 -8.19 25.83
N HIS A 176 -13.87 -8.52 24.55
CA HIS A 176 -13.67 -7.60 23.43
C HIS A 176 -14.97 -6.94 22.98
N LEU A 177 -16.07 -7.70 23.01
CA LEU A 177 -17.41 -7.22 22.65
C LEU A 177 -18.46 -7.78 23.63
N PRO A 178 -19.01 -6.97 24.57
CA PRO A 178 -19.85 -7.49 25.67
C PRO A 178 -21.13 -8.20 25.22
N ASP A 179 -21.70 -7.71 24.12
CA ASP A 179 -22.89 -8.24 23.46
C ASP A 179 -22.57 -9.30 22.39
N ALA A 180 -21.37 -9.91 22.42
CA ALA A 180 -20.98 -10.96 21.49
C ALA A 180 -21.91 -12.19 21.57
N GLU A 181 -22.45 -12.56 20.41
CA GLU A 181 -23.28 -13.76 20.19
C GLU A 181 -22.59 -14.78 19.28
N THR A 182 -21.80 -14.32 18.32
CA THR A 182 -21.13 -15.16 17.32
C THR A 182 -19.68 -14.73 17.13
N VAL A 183 -18.82 -15.71 16.86
CA VAL A 183 -17.44 -15.55 16.39
C VAL A 183 -17.33 -16.13 14.98
N ILE A 184 -16.80 -15.35 14.06
CA ILE A 184 -16.52 -15.76 12.68
C ILE A 184 -15.00 -15.83 12.51
N SER A 185 -14.50 -16.93 11.97
CA SER A 185 -13.11 -17.06 11.56
C SER A 185 -13.02 -17.27 10.06
N ILE A 186 -12.15 -16.50 9.42
CA ILE A 186 -11.83 -16.62 8.00
C ILE A 186 -10.34 -16.96 7.84
N GLY A 187 -10.02 -17.77 6.84
CA GLY A 187 -8.66 -18.26 6.60
C GLY A 187 -8.26 -18.24 5.13
N ILE A 188 -6.97 -17.96 4.89
CA ILE A 188 -6.31 -18.08 3.58
C ILE A 188 -5.21 -19.12 3.70
N HIS A 189 -5.21 -20.12 2.81
CA HIS A 189 -4.10 -21.03 2.60
C HIS A 189 -2.95 -20.29 1.91
N VAL A 190 -1.73 -20.47 2.44
CA VAL A 190 -0.49 -19.92 1.90
C VAL A 190 0.50 -21.05 1.65
N SER A 191 0.73 -21.35 0.37
CA SER A 191 1.72 -22.36 -0.03
C SER A 191 3.12 -22.03 0.47
N GLU A 192 3.96 -23.06 0.63
CA GLU A 192 5.31 -22.91 1.20
C GLU A 192 6.15 -21.83 0.51
N ILE A 193 6.07 -21.77 -0.82
CA ILE A 193 6.78 -20.77 -1.62
C ILE A 193 6.33 -19.34 -1.28
N ASN A 194 5.01 -19.16 -1.15
CA ASN A 194 4.41 -17.86 -0.86
C ASN A 194 4.57 -17.46 0.61
N ARG A 195 4.80 -18.41 1.54
CA ARG A 195 5.22 -18.09 2.93
C ARG A 195 6.62 -17.50 3.01
N LYS A 196 7.51 -17.85 2.09
CA LYS A 196 8.88 -17.31 2.00
C LYS A 196 8.96 -16.03 1.16
N ASN A 197 7.96 -15.77 0.32
CA ASN A 197 7.90 -14.61 -0.53
C ASN A 197 7.54 -13.34 0.27
N LYS A 198 8.52 -12.45 0.47
CA LYS A 198 8.36 -11.20 1.23
C LYS A 198 7.40 -10.22 0.58
N ASP A 199 7.32 -10.21 -0.75
CA ASP A 199 6.47 -9.29 -1.51
C ASP A 199 4.99 -9.54 -1.23
N LEU A 200 4.61 -10.80 -0.96
CA LEU A 200 3.23 -11.21 -0.74
C LEU A 200 2.79 -11.19 0.73
N GLN A 201 3.70 -11.09 1.70
CA GLN A 201 3.33 -11.19 3.13
C GLN A 201 2.35 -10.10 3.57
N TYR A 202 2.60 -8.85 3.15
CA TYR A 202 1.70 -7.75 3.46
C TYR A 202 0.39 -7.85 2.68
N VAL A 203 0.45 -8.28 1.41
CA VAL A 203 -0.73 -8.49 0.55
C VAL A 203 -1.69 -9.49 1.20
N ILE A 204 -1.20 -10.66 1.61
CA ILE A 204 -2.03 -11.70 2.26
C ILE A 204 -2.74 -11.16 3.51
N LYS A 205 -2.01 -10.43 4.36
CA LYS A 205 -2.58 -9.79 5.56
C LYS A 205 -3.62 -8.74 5.20
N ARG A 206 -3.32 -7.89 4.22
CA ARG A 206 -4.22 -6.82 3.77
C ARG A 206 -5.53 -7.37 3.22
N LYS A 207 -5.49 -8.47 2.45
CA LYS A 207 -6.70 -9.17 1.97
C LYS A 207 -7.57 -9.66 3.12
N LEU A 208 -6.96 -10.31 4.12
CA LEU A 208 -7.69 -10.71 5.33
C LEU A 208 -8.29 -9.51 6.08
N TRP A 209 -7.54 -8.41 6.20
CA TRP A 209 -8.02 -7.18 6.84
C TRP A 209 -9.17 -6.51 6.07
N HIS A 210 -9.15 -6.54 4.74
CA HIS A 210 -10.26 -6.04 3.93
C HIS A 210 -11.49 -6.94 4.07
N ALA A 211 -11.32 -8.26 4.01
CA ALA A 211 -12.43 -9.19 4.17
C ALA A 211 -13.06 -9.12 5.58
N GLU A 212 -12.25 -9.12 6.64
CA GLU A 212 -12.77 -8.98 8.02
C GLU A 212 -13.50 -7.65 8.19
N PHE A 213 -12.95 -6.56 7.64
CA PHE A 213 -13.55 -5.23 7.71
C PHE A 213 -14.86 -5.19 6.94
N GLU A 214 -14.92 -5.72 5.72
CA GLU A 214 -16.15 -5.78 4.92
C GLU A 214 -17.24 -6.58 5.64
N ILE A 215 -16.91 -7.73 6.23
CA ILE A 215 -17.87 -8.53 7.02
C ILE A 215 -18.35 -7.76 8.26
N ALA A 216 -17.44 -7.19 9.04
CA ALA A 216 -17.82 -6.44 10.24
C ALA A 216 -18.62 -5.19 9.88
N HIS A 217 -18.23 -4.47 8.83
CA HIS A 217 -18.91 -3.27 8.35
C HIS A 217 -20.31 -3.60 7.81
N TYR A 218 -20.46 -4.69 7.07
CA TYR A 218 -21.75 -5.21 6.63
C TYR A 218 -22.69 -5.44 7.82
N LEU A 219 -22.25 -6.21 8.82
CA LEU A 219 -23.03 -6.48 10.03
C LEU A 219 -23.34 -5.21 10.83
N ASP A 220 -22.38 -4.27 10.90
CA ASP A 220 -22.55 -2.97 11.57
C ASP A 220 -23.65 -2.12 10.91
N LYS A 221 -23.71 -2.13 9.56
CA LYS A 221 -24.77 -1.46 8.77
C LYS A 221 -26.15 -2.09 8.92
N LEU A 222 -26.23 -3.34 9.36
CA LEU A 222 -27.48 -4.01 9.73
C LEU A 222 -27.91 -3.73 11.16
N GLY A 223 -27.11 -2.99 11.93
CA GLY A 223 -27.43 -2.59 13.29
C GLY A 223 -26.80 -3.47 14.37
N TYR A 224 -26.13 -4.56 14.00
CA TYR A 224 -25.40 -5.40 14.95
C TYR A 224 -24.09 -4.74 15.37
N SER A 225 -23.61 -5.02 16.58
CA SER A 225 -22.23 -4.69 16.94
C SER A 225 -21.30 -5.69 16.25
N ALA A 226 -20.24 -5.21 15.62
CA ALA A 226 -19.20 -6.08 15.04
C ALA A 226 -17.84 -5.42 15.21
N ILE A 227 -16.81 -6.23 15.49
CA ILE A 227 -15.44 -5.78 15.69
C ILE A 227 -14.44 -6.79 15.12
N THR A 228 -13.31 -6.27 14.64
CA THR A 228 -12.16 -7.03 14.11
C THR A 228 -10.88 -6.48 14.75
N GLY A 229 -9.70 -7.04 14.40
CA GLY A 229 -8.42 -6.51 14.89
C GLY A 229 -8.27 -6.51 16.41
N THR A 230 -8.92 -7.45 17.10
CA THR A 230 -8.87 -7.56 18.57
C THR A 230 -7.52 -8.11 19.05
N LYS A 231 -7.37 -8.27 20.37
CA LYS A 231 -6.18 -8.94 20.95
C LYS A 231 -6.29 -10.46 20.98
N ILE A 232 -7.44 -11.04 20.58
CA ILE A 232 -7.58 -12.50 20.44
C ILE A 232 -6.59 -13.00 19.39
N LYS A 233 -5.94 -14.13 19.68
CA LYS A 233 -5.10 -14.84 18.72
C LYS A 233 -5.99 -15.61 17.75
N ASN A 234 -5.88 -15.29 16.46
CA ASN A 234 -6.76 -15.87 15.42
C ASN A 234 -6.62 -17.40 15.33
N GLU A 235 -5.41 -17.91 15.58
CA GLU A 235 -5.09 -19.33 15.54
C GLU A 235 -5.83 -20.11 16.64
N LEU A 236 -5.97 -19.53 17.84
CA LEU A 236 -6.71 -20.14 18.94
C LEU A 236 -8.22 -20.20 18.66
N VAL A 237 -8.75 -19.19 17.96
CA VAL A 237 -10.14 -19.21 17.48
C VAL A 237 -10.31 -20.31 16.43
N ALA A 238 -9.39 -20.41 15.47
CA ALA A 238 -9.40 -21.46 14.47
C ALA A 238 -9.32 -22.87 15.11
N GLN A 239 -8.52 -23.04 16.16
CA GLN A 239 -8.46 -24.28 16.94
C GLN A 239 -9.78 -24.57 17.65
N GLN A 240 -10.38 -23.59 18.32
CA GLN A 240 -11.66 -23.74 19.00
C GLN A 240 -12.79 -24.11 18.02
N LEU A 241 -12.78 -23.53 16.83
CA LEU A 241 -13.71 -23.84 15.75
C LEU A 241 -13.32 -25.10 14.96
N LYS A 242 -12.23 -25.78 15.32
CA LYS A 242 -11.72 -27.01 14.69
C LYS A 242 -11.47 -26.85 13.19
N ILE A 243 -10.85 -25.75 12.79
CA ILE A 243 -10.43 -25.46 11.42
C ILE A 243 -8.94 -25.12 11.29
N PHE A 244 -8.18 -25.14 12.38
CA PHE A 244 -6.76 -24.77 12.37
C PHE A 244 -5.91 -25.70 11.48
N LYS A 245 -5.03 -25.07 10.70
CA LYS A 245 -4.03 -25.66 9.80
C LYS A 245 -2.81 -24.74 9.77
N GLU A 246 -1.60 -25.32 9.77
CA GLU A 246 -0.34 -24.58 9.93
C GLU A 246 -0.01 -23.68 8.73
N ASP A 247 -0.43 -24.08 7.55
CA ASP A 247 -0.23 -23.41 6.27
C ASP A 247 -1.29 -22.32 5.99
N PHE A 248 -2.06 -21.92 7.00
CA PHE A 248 -3.10 -20.90 6.88
C PHE A 248 -2.81 -19.68 7.75
N VAL A 249 -3.25 -18.52 7.26
CA VAL A 249 -3.34 -17.28 8.03
C VAL A 249 -4.81 -16.98 8.28
N TYR A 250 -5.15 -16.68 9.54
CA TYR A 250 -6.53 -16.49 9.98
C TYR A 250 -6.83 -15.05 10.41
N SER A 251 -8.10 -14.67 10.31
CA SER A 251 -8.68 -13.50 10.97
C SER A 251 -9.97 -13.84 11.71
N THR A 252 -10.29 -13.06 12.74
CA THR A 252 -11.45 -13.21 13.62
C THR A 252 -12.33 -11.96 13.62
N ILE A 253 -13.63 -12.18 13.42
CA ILE A 253 -14.68 -11.18 13.58
C ILE A 253 -15.57 -11.61 14.76
N ILE A 254 -15.89 -10.67 15.65
CA ILE A 254 -16.83 -10.91 16.76
C ILE A 254 -18.06 -10.05 16.54
N THR A 255 -19.25 -10.61 16.68
CA THR A 255 -20.50 -9.88 16.44
C THR A 255 -21.61 -10.23 17.43
N SER A 256 -22.52 -9.28 17.63
CA SER A 256 -23.79 -9.49 18.34
C SER A 256 -24.89 -10.11 17.45
N ALA A 257 -24.65 -10.27 16.15
CA ALA A 257 -25.55 -11.00 15.26
C ALA A 257 -25.57 -12.49 15.64
N LYS A 258 -26.76 -13.09 15.71
CA LYS A 258 -26.94 -14.52 15.98
C LYS A 258 -26.95 -15.29 14.67
N LEU A 259 -25.79 -15.79 14.24
CA LEU A 259 -25.64 -16.54 13.00
C LEU A 259 -25.64 -18.05 13.26
N PRO A 260 -26.12 -18.87 12.31
CA PRO A 260 -26.01 -20.33 12.41
C PRO A 260 -24.55 -20.77 12.39
N ASP A 261 -24.23 -21.86 13.08
CA ASP A 261 -22.91 -22.48 12.97
C ASP A 261 -22.68 -22.93 11.52
N LEU A 262 -21.46 -22.73 11.04
CA LEU A 262 -21.05 -23.09 9.67
C LEU A 262 -19.58 -23.47 9.68
N LYS A 263 -19.21 -24.43 8.84
CA LYS A 263 -17.82 -24.62 8.38
C LYS A 263 -17.86 -24.86 6.89
N GLU A 264 -17.09 -24.08 6.16
CA GLU A 264 -16.95 -24.16 4.73
C GLU A 264 -15.47 -24.06 4.39
N GLU A 265 -15.01 -24.97 3.53
CA GLU A 265 -13.65 -25.00 3.02
C GLU A 265 -13.71 -25.17 1.51
N VAL A 266 -12.83 -24.47 0.79
CA VAL A 266 -12.77 -24.53 -0.66
C VAL A 266 -11.98 -25.75 -1.10
N ASP A 267 -12.62 -26.60 -1.91
CA ASP A 267 -11.96 -27.75 -2.51
C ASP A 267 -10.99 -27.37 -3.65
N ILE A 268 -9.83 -28.01 -3.68
CA ILE A 268 -8.91 -27.96 -4.82
C ILE A 268 -9.40 -28.94 -5.90
N LYS A 269 -9.63 -28.43 -7.10
CA LYS A 269 -10.09 -29.22 -8.25
C LYS A 269 -9.10 -29.08 -9.40
N LYS A 270 -8.29 -30.11 -9.60
CA LYS A 270 -7.36 -30.17 -10.74
C LYS A 270 -8.10 -29.92 -12.04
N GLY A 271 -7.55 -29.06 -12.88
CA GLY A 271 -8.14 -28.74 -14.17
C GLY A 271 -7.23 -27.90 -15.03
N ASN A 272 -7.51 -27.87 -16.32
CA ASN A 272 -6.76 -27.06 -17.26
C ASN A 272 -7.05 -25.57 -17.03
N VAL A 273 -6.03 -24.75 -17.27
CA VAL A 273 -6.11 -23.29 -17.24
C VAL A 273 -5.68 -22.78 -18.60
N ASN A 274 -6.40 -21.80 -19.14
CA ASN A 274 -6.04 -21.15 -20.40
C ASN A 274 -5.78 -19.65 -20.19
N LYS A 275 -5.02 -19.05 -21.12
CA LYS A 275 -4.61 -17.64 -21.03
C LYS A 275 -5.79 -16.66 -21.02
N SER A 276 -6.83 -16.91 -21.81
CA SER A 276 -7.97 -16.00 -21.93
C SER A 276 -8.79 -15.95 -20.65
N GLU A 277 -8.90 -17.07 -19.93
CA GLU A 277 -9.53 -17.14 -18.62
C GLU A 277 -8.77 -16.32 -17.58
N LEU A 278 -7.44 -16.47 -17.50
CA LEU A 278 -6.60 -15.69 -16.59
C LEU A 278 -6.65 -14.20 -16.91
N SER A 279 -6.60 -13.84 -18.19
CA SER A 279 -6.67 -12.45 -18.65
C SER A 279 -8.02 -11.82 -18.30
N ARG A 280 -9.12 -12.57 -18.48
CA ARG A 280 -10.46 -12.14 -18.07
C ARG A 280 -10.54 -11.93 -16.57
N LEU A 281 -10.05 -12.89 -15.78
CA LEU A 281 -10.05 -12.80 -14.32
C LEU A 281 -9.23 -11.62 -13.81
N ALA A 282 -8.10 -11.31 -14.45
CA ALA A 282 -7.31 -10.12 -14.14
C ALA A 282 -8.07 -8.84 -14.49
N LYS A 283 -8.72 -8.79 -15.66
CA LYS A 283 -9.51 -7.63 -16.12
C LYS A 283 -10.73 -7.36 -15.24
N GLU A 284 -11.41 -8.40 -14.75
CA GLU A 284 -12.50 -8.29 -13.78
C GLU A 284 -12.04 -7.71 -12.43
N GLN A 285 -10.73 -7.63 -12.20
CA GLN A 285 -10.06 -7.06 -11.03
C GLN A 285 -9.24 -5.80 -11.39
N ASP A 286 -9.66 -5.08 -12.43
CA ASP A 286 -9.08 -3.79 -12.84
C ASP A 286 -7.65 -3.86 -13.40
N ALA A 287 -7.19 -5.03 -13.89
CA ALA A 287 -6.00 -5.06 -14.74
C ALA A 287 -6.28 -4.36 -16.08
N ASP A 288 -5.40 -3.43 -16.45
CA ASP A 288 -5.42 -2.73 -17.72
C ASP A 288 -4.77 -3.53 -18.84
N LEU A 289 -3.66 -4.22 -18.54
CA LEU A 289 -2.88 -5.00 -19.50
C LEU A 289 -2.51 -6.37 -18.93
N THR A 290 -2.48 -7.38 -19.79
CA THR A 290 -1.96 -8.72 -19.46
C THR A 290 -1.19 -9.28 -20.63
N GLY A 291 -0.04 -9.91 -20.38
CA GLY A 291 0.75 -10.59 -21.40
C GLY A 291 1.53 -11.75 -20.80
N PHE A 292 1.96 -12.68 -21.65
CA PHE A 292 2.55 -13.95 -21.22
C PHE A 292 3.83 -14.24 -21.98
N PHE A 293 4.77 -14.87 -21.30
CA PHE A 293 5.96 -15.45 -21.92
C PHE A 293 6.42 -16.71 -21.22
N THR A 294 7.16 -17.54 -21.93
CA THR A 294 7.74 -18.80 -21.47
C THR A 294 9.08 -18.56 -20.76
N ALA A 295 9.42 -19.44 -19.81
CA ALA A 295 10.75 -19.47 -19.22
C ALA A 295 11.84 -19.71 -20.30
N ALA A 296 11.51 -20.39 -21.40
CA ALA A 296 12.39 -20.58 -22.54
C ALA A 296 12.69 -19.27 -23.28
N ARG A 297 11.68 -18.42 -23.53
CA ARG A 297 11.90 -17.07 -24.08
C ARG A 297 12.72 -16.20 -23.14
N PHE A 298 12.45 -16.25 -21.83
CA PHE A 298 13.26 -15.53 -20.84
C PHE A 298 14.73 -15.96 -20.90
N LYS A 299 15.00 -17.27 -21.01
CA LYS A 299 16.38 -17.77 -21.12
C LYS A 299 17.13 -17.14 -22.31
N LYS A 300 16.52 -17.11 -23.50
CA LYS A 300 17.10 -16.46 -24.69
C LYS A 300 17.36 -14.97 -24.45
N ALA A 301 16.40 -14.28 -23.84
CA ALA A 301 16.55 -12.87 -23.49
C ALA A 301 17.67 -12.63 -22.46
N SER A 302 17.82 -13.52 -21.47
CA SER A 302 18.83 -13.40 -20.42
C SER A 302 20.25 -13.48 -20.96
N GLU A 303 20.48 -14.21 -22.04
CA GLU A 303 21.77 -14.30 -22.73
C GLU A 303 22.15 -12.97 -23.39
N GLU A 304 21.18 -12.26 -23.96
CA GLU A 304 21.36 -10.92 -24.52
C GLU A 304 21.52 -9.86 -23.42
N LEU A 305 20.66 -9.89 -22.42
CA LEU A 305 20.71 -8.97 -21.29
C LEU A 305 22.04 -9.07 -20.54
N SER A 306 22.58 -10.28 -20.36
CA SER A 306 23.87 -10.49 -19.69
C SER A 306 25.06 -9.87 -20.44
N LYS A 307 24.95 -9.66 -21.76
CA LYS A 307 25.99 -8.96 -22.55
C LYS A 307 26.01 -7.46 -22.29
N CYS A 308 24.84 -6.89 -22.01
CA CYS A 308 24.68 -5.44 -21.86
C CYS A 308 24.58 -4.98 -20.40
N ILE A 309 24.18 -5.88 -19.50
CA ILE A 309 24.04 -5.64 -18.07
C ILE A 309 25.21 -6.32 -17.39
N SER A 310 26.24 -5.55 -17.07
CA SER A 310 27.38 -6.08 -16.33
C SER A 310 26.98 -6.44 -14.90
N LYS A 311 27.64 -7.47 -14.34
CA LYS A 311 27.66 -7.69 -12.89
C LYS A 311 28.39 -6.50 -12.27
N LYS A 312 27.63 -5.50 -11.82
CA LYS A 312 28.18 -4.33 -11.14
C LYS A 312 28.18 -4.59 -9.64
N ASP A 313 29.31 -4.31 -9.02
CA ASP A 313 29.33 -4.11 -7.57
C ASP A 313 28.35 -2.96 -7.26
N TYR A 314 27.52 -3.19 -6.26
CA TYR A 314 26.45 -2.30 -5.89
C TYR A 314 26.36 -2.27 -4.38
N PHE A 315 26.08 -1.10 -3.83
CA PHE A 315 25.89 -0.95 -2.40
C PHE A 315 24.74 0.00 -2.15
N TYR A 316 24.13 -0.18 -0.99
CA TYR A 316 23.09 0.70 -0.52
C TYR A 316 23.14 0.84 0.99
N THR A 317 22.50 1.88 1.51
CA THR A 317 22.28 2.04 2.94
C THR A 317 20.79 1.92 3.27
N GLU A 318 20.49 1.35 4.41
CA GLU A 318 19.14 1.33 4.99
C GLU A 318 19.13 2.18 6.25
N ASP A 319 18.01 2.87 6.50
CA ASP A 319 17.78 3.50 7.80
C ASP A 319 17.32 2.43 8.79
N LYS A 320 18.12 2.20 9.83
CA LYS A 320 17.77 1.33 10.97
C LYS A 320 17.31 2.12 12.19
N GLY A 321 17.18 3.44 12.06
CA GLY A 321 16.68 4.30 13.11
C GLY A 321 15.16 4.25 13.18
N ASP A 322 14.62 4.94 14.18
CA ASP A 322 13.17 5.08 14.33
C ASP A 322 12.55 5.91 13.20
N ASN A 323 11.22 6.03 13.19
CA ASN A 323 10.50 6.81 12.17
C ASN A 323 10.92 8.29 12.10
N TYR A 324 11.43 8.84 13.21
CA TYR A 324 11.77 10.26 13.36
C TYR A 324 13.22 10.41 13.80
N GLY A 325 13.77 11.63 13.70
CA GLY A 325 15.13 11.92 14.14
C GLY A 325 16.19 11.58 13.07
N PRO A 326 17.43 11.23 13.46
CA PRO A 326 18.53 11.05 12.52
C PRO A 326 18.40 9.76 11.69
N TYR A 327 19.11 9.72 10.56
CA TYR A 327 19.29 8.50 9.78
C TYR A 327 20.33 7.61 10.47
N VAL A 328 20.00 6.35 10.75
CA VAL A 328 20.95 5.38 11.33
C VAL A 328 21.36 4.39 10.24
N PRO A 329 22.55 4.54 9.64
CA PRO A 329 22.91 3.81 8.44
C PRO A 329 23.28 2.36 8.73
N LYS A 330 22.75 1.45 7.91
CA LYS A 330 23.31 0.10 7.71
C LYS A 330 23.68 -0.07 6.24
N VAL A 331 24.97 -0.14 5.97
CA VAL A 331 25.50 -0.39 4.63
C VAL A 331 25.38 -1.88 4.29
N THR A 332 24.98 -2.17 3.05
CA THR A 332 25.02 -3.49 2.45
C THR A 332 25.70 -3.39 1.10
N SER A 333 26.76 -4.18 0.90
CA SER A 333 27.42 -4.35 -0.39
C SER A 333 27.02 -5.68 -1.01
N THR A 334 26.74 -5.66 -2.31
CA THR A 334 26.27 -6.82 -3.08
C THR A 334 26.69 -6.69 -4.54
N ARG A 335 26.29 -7.65 -5.37
CA ARG A 335 26.40 -7.58 -6.83
C ARG A 335 25.02 -7.66 -7.45
N LEU A 336 24.72 -6.75 -8.37
CA LEU A 336 23.52 -6.86 -9.18
C LEU A 336 23.63 -8.12 -10.04
N LYS A 337 22.66 -9.02 -9.86
CA LYS A 337 22.57 -10.30 -10.59
C LYS A 337 21.18 -10.37 -11.22
N LEU A 338 21.15 -10.59 -12.53
CA LEU A 338 19.92 -10.94 -13.24
C LEU A 338 19.35 -12.24 -12.65
N LYS A 339 18.15 -12.14 -12.09
CA LYS A 339 17.33 -13.26 -11.65
C LYS A 339 16.48 -13.78 -12.80
N THR A 340 16.10 -15.04 -12.69
CA THR A 340 15.31 -15.79 -13.67
C THR A 340 14.01 -16.29 -13.02
N PRO A 341 13.00 -16.71 -13.80
CA PRO A 341 11.79 -17.34 -13.26
C PRO A 341 12.09 -18.51 -12.29
N GLU A 342 13.12 -19.32 -12.57
CA GLU A 342 13.54 -20.45 -11.74
C GLU A 342 14.07 -20.02 -10.36
N ASP A 343 14.64 -18.81 -10.23
CA ASP A 343 15.08 -18.25 -8.94
C ASP A 343 13.89 -17.90 -8.03
N HIS A 344 12.68 -17.73 -8.60
CA HIS A 344 11.45 -17.41 -7.86
C HIS A 344 10.56 -18.64 -7.64
N LEU A 345 10.47 -19.53 -8.62
CA LEU A 345 9.71 -20.78 -8.55
C LEU A 345 10.47 -21.89 -9.26
N SER A 346 10.86 -22.94 -8.52
CA SER A 346 11.51 -24.08 -9.17
C SER A 346 10.54 -24.85 -10.05
N GLY A 347 10.97 -25.16 -11.28
CA GLY A 347 10.13 -25.73 -12.33
C GLY A 347 9.23 -24.71 -13.02
N ALA A 348 9.57 -23.41 -12.95
CA ALA A 348 8.81 -22.36 -13.63
C ALA A 348 8.76 -22.61 -15.14
N LYS A 349 7.55 -22.60 -15.71
CA LYS A 349 7.33 -22.78 -17.14
C LYS A 349 6.94 -21.49 -17.85
N SER A 350 6.14 -20.66 -17.19
CA SER A 350 5.58 -19.45 -17.80
C SER A 350 5.49 -18.31 -16.80
N VAL A 351 5.42 -17.10 -17.33
CA VAL A 351 5.20 -15.87 -16.58
C VAL A 351 4.02 -15.12 -17.21
N MET A 352 3.08 -14.71 -16.38
CA MET A 352 2.04 -13.74 -16.72
C MET A 352 2.44 -12.37 -16.15
N VAL A 353 2.50 -11.34 -16.98
CA VAL A 353 2.74 -9.96 -16.56
C VAL A 353 1.41 -9.23 -16.58
N VAL A 354 1.10 -8.56 -15.47
CA VAL A 354 -0.14 -7.78 -15.31
C VAL A 354 0.21 -6.33 -15.08
N GLY A 355 -0.45 -5.43 -15.82
CA GLY A 355 -0.30 -3.99 -15.73
C GLY A 355 -1.55 -3.28 -15.20
N MET A 356 -1.36 -2.27 -14.35
CA MET A 356 -2.42 -1.40 -13.82
C MET A 356 -2.03 0.07 -13.98
N HIS A 357 -2.83 0.81 -14.74
CA HIS A 357 -2.72 2.25 -14.92
C HIS A 357 -3.07 2.95 -13.62
N TYR A 358 -2.31 3.99 -13.30
CA TYR A 358 -2.63 4.88 -12.18
C TYR A 358 -3.05 6.25 -12.71
N PRO A 359 -3.92 6.99 -12.01
CA PRO A 359 -4.53 8.22 -12.52
C PRO A 359 -3.52 9.26 -13.00
N ASP A 360 -3.70 9.74 -14.23
CA ASP A 360 -2.84 10.71 -14.89
C ASP A 360 -2.70 12.01 -14.09
N SER A 361 -3.81 12.51 -13.55
CA SER A 361 -3.85 13.74 -12.75
C SER A 361 -2.93 13.69 -11.53
N ALA A 362 -2.66 12.50 -10.96
CA ALA A 362 -1.74 12.37 -9.85
C ALA A 362 -0.29 12.64 -10.26
N VAL A 363 0.08 12.34 -11.50
CA VAL A 363 1.39 12.68 -12.10
C VAL A 363 1.40 14.13 -12.55
N ASP A 364 0.35 14.58 -13.25
CA ASP A 364 0.29 15.90 -13.88
C ASP A 364 0.32 17.05 -12.86
N THR A 365 -0.31 16.85 -11.69
CA THR A 365 -0.35 17.84 -10.61
C THR A 365 0.85 17.76 -9.66
N ALA A 366 1.67 16.70 -9.76
CA ALA A 366 2.83 16.56 -8.90
C ALA A 366 3.81 17.71 -9.16
N LYS A 367 4.20 18.43 -8.09
CA LYS A 367 5.11 19.59 -8.15
C LYS A 367 4.57 20.78 -8.98
N VAL A 368 3.27 20.85 -9.24
CA VAL A 368 2.64 21.95 -9.99
C VAL A 368 1.80 22.82 -9.05
N THR A 369 1.91 24.14 -9.21
CA THR A 369 1.13 25.14 -8.46
C THR A 369 -0.38 25.03 -8.75
N PRO A 370 -1.26 25.40 -7.80
CA PRO A 370 -0.97 26.02 -6.49
C PRO A 370 -0.78 25.02 -5.34
N ALA A 371 -0.96 23.72 -5.56
CA ALA A 371 -0.88 22.71 -4.49
C ALA A 371 0.54 22.17 -4.29
N GLU A 372 1.33 22.04 -5.36
CA GLU A 372 2.74 21.57 -5.37
C GLU A 372 2.99 20.25 -4.59
N THR A 373 1.97 19.40 -4.41
CA THR A 373 2.11 18.21 -3.55
C THR A 373 2.55 16.97 -4.33
N ILE A 374 3.44 16.17 -3.74
CA ILE A 374 3.83 14.84 -4.26
C ILE A 374 3.03 13.72 -3.59
N GLY A 375 2.43 14.00 -2.42
CA GLY A 375 1.66 13.02 -1.65
C GLY A 375 0.61 12.26 -2.47
N PRO A 376 -0.21 12.92 -3.32
CA PRO A 376 -1.16 12.23 -4.19
C PRO A 376 -0.51 11.28 -5.21
N TYR A 377 0.57 11.70 -5.87
CA TYR A 377 1.36 10.81 -6.74
C TYR A 377 1.84 9.59 -5.97
N THR A 378 2.47 9.80 -4.81
CA THR A 378 2.98 8.68 -4.02
C THR A 378 1.86 7.79 -3.47
N PHE A 379 0.68 8.35 -3.17
CA PHE A 379 -0.51 7.57 -2.83
C PHE A 379 -0.86 6.58 -3.93
N VAL A 380 -0.99 7.05 -5.18
CA VAL A 380 -1.34 6.16 -6.30
C VAL A 380 -0.22 5.16 -6.58
N GLN A 381 1.04 5.51 -6.33
CA GLN A 381 2.17 4.59 -6.45
C GLN A 381 2.07 3.40 -5.48
N TYR A 382 1.97 3.65 -4.17
CA TYR A 382 1.91 2.52 -3.23
C TYR A 382 0.58 1.76 -3.31
N GLU A 383 -0.53 2.45 -3.62
CA GLU A 383 -1.83 1.79 -3.67
C GLU A 383 -1.96 0.92 -4.92
N SER A 384 -1.46 1.36 -6.09
CA SER A 384 -1.41 0.50 -7.29
C SER A 384 -0.53 -0.73 -7.09
N ILE A 385 0.59 -0.62 -6.35
CA ILE A 385 1.39 -1.78 -5.92
C ILE A 385 0.55 -2.75 -5.09
N TYR A 386 -0.18 -2.26 -4.09
CA TYR A 386 -1.02 -3.12 -3.25
C TYR A 386 -2.15 -3.80 -4.04
N LEU A 387 -2.85 -3.05 -4.91
CA LEU A 387 -3.91 -3.59 -5.76
C LEU A 387 -3.38 -4.64 -6.74
N LEU A 388 -2.25 -4.38 -7.40
CA LEU A 388 -1.57 -5.37 -8.26
C LEU A 388 -1.16 -6.62 -7.48
N GLY A 389 -0.63 -6.46 -6.26
CA GLY A 389 -0.31 -7.57 -5.38
C GLY A 389 -1.54 -8.42 -5.03
N GLU A 390 -2.65 -7.77 -4.65
CA GLU A 390 -3.91 -8.46 -4.31
C GLU A 390 -4.50 -9.21 -5.51
N LEU A 391 -4.44 -8.62 -6.70
CA LEU A 391 -4.83 -9.23 -7.97
C LEU A 391 -3.93 -10.44 -8.28
N ALA A 392 -2.60 -10.25 -8.24
CA ALA A 392 -1.65 -11.32 -8.51
C ALA A 392 -1.84 -12.49 -7.53
N PHE A 393 -2.12 -12.20 -6.26
CA PHE A 393 -2.42 -13.24 -5.30
C PHE A 393 -3.74 -13.96 -5.62
N ASN A 394 -4.77 -13.27 -6.09
CA ASN A 394 -6.01 -13.92 -6.55
C ASN A 394 -5.77 -14.85 -7.74
N ILE A 395 -4.92 -14.45 -8.69
CA ILE A 395 -4.49 -15.31 -9.81
C ILE A 395 -3.70 -16.52 -9.31
N ILE A 396 -2.80 -16.33 -8.33
CA ILE A 396 -2.09 -17.44 -7.67
C ILE A 396 -3.08 -18.41 -7.03
N LYS A 397 -4.06 -17.91 -6.25
CA LYS A 397 -5.10 -18.74 -5.63
C LYS A 397 -5.90 -19.50 -6.67
N TYR A 398 -6.23 -18.87 -7.80
CA TYR A 398 -6.91 -19.52 -8.91
C TYR A 398 -6.08 -20.68 -9.49
N LEU A 399 -4.80 -20.44 -9.78
CA LEU A 399 -3.87 -21.46 -10.28
C LEU A 399 -3.66 -22.61 -9.28
N GLU A 400 -3.49 -22.30 -8.00
CA GLU A 400 -3.35 -23.29 -6.92
C GLU A 400 -4.60 -24.18 -6.81
N ARG A 401 -5.81 -23.59 -6.91
CA ARG A 401 -7.08 -24.35 -6.91
C ARG A 401 -7.20 -25.30 -8.10
N LYS A 402 -6.45 -25.04 -9.18
CA LYS A 402 -6.35 -25.90 -10.38
C LYS A 402 -5.18 -26.89 -10.32
N GLY A 403 -4.41 -26.86 -9.24
CA GLY A 403 -3.31 -27.79 -8.99
C GLY A 403 -1.94 -27.34 -9.52
N TYR A 404 -1.80 -26.08 -9.92
CA TYR A 404 -0.53 -25.48 -10.35
C TYR A 404 0.17 -24.75 -9.21
N LYS A 405 1.49 -24.65 -9.27
CA LYS A 405 2.28 -23.80 -8.37
C LYS A 405 2.40 -22.41 -8.99
N ALA A 406 2.28 -21.39 -8.16
CA ALA A 406 2.48 -20.01 -8.59
C ALA A 406 3.02 -19.13 -7.47
N THR A 407 3.79 -18.11 -7.86
CA THR A 407 4.22 -17.00 -7.00
C THR A 407 4.25 -15.71 -7.81
N ALA A 408 4.56 -14.57 -7.18
CA ALA A 408 4.68 -13.29 -7.88
C ALA A 408 5.90 -12.50 -7.42
N ALA A 409 6.38 -11.59 -8.28
CA ALA A 409 7.49 -10.71 -7.99
C ALA A 409 7.19 -9.29 -8.50
N TYR A 410 7.41 -8.28 -7.65
CA TYR A 410 7.38 -6.88 -8.10
C TYR A 410 8.61 -6.51 -8.95
N ASP A 411 9.70 -7.26 -8.83
CA ASP A 411 10.88 -7.18 -9.69
C ASP A 411 11.42 -8.59 -10.00
N LEU A 412 10.95 -9.18 -11.11
CA LEU A 412 11.35 -10.53 -11.51
C LEU A 412 12.84 -10.59 -11.80
N GLU A 413 13.40 -9.59 -12.47
CA GLU A 413 14.80 -9.60 -12.89
C GLU A 413 15.78 -9.26 -11.76
N GLY A 414 15.31 -8.63 -10.67
CA GLY A 414 16.17 -8.18 -9.57
C GLY A 414 17.11 -7.05 -9.96
N LEU A 415 16.71 -6.26 -10.97
CA LEU A 415 17.51 -5.17 -11.55
C LEU A 415 16.92 -3.78 -11.26
N GLY A 416 15.72 -3.72 -10.67
CA GLY A 416 15.14 -2.50 -10.15
C GLY A 416 15.79 -2.07 -8.83
N SER A 417 15.47 -0.87 -8.40
CA SER A 417 15.77 -0.34 -7.06
C SER A 417 14.48 0.08 -6.37
N TYR A 418 14.57 0.98 -5.40
CA TYR A 418 13.46 1.47 -4.61
C TYR A 418 13.36 2.98 -4.61
N VAL A 419 12.13 3.46 -4.45
CA VAL A 419 11.76 4.86 -4.29
C VAL A 419 11.32 5.09 -2.85
N LYS A 420 11.81 6.15 -2.23
CA LYS A 420 11.43 6.54 -0.87
C LYS A 420 10.00 7.10 -0.87
N SER A 421 9.19 6.59 0.05
CA SER A 421 7.84 7.10 0.30
C SER A 421 7.52 7.14 1.79
N SER A 422 6.45 7.87 2.10
CA SER A 422 5.82 7.89 3.42
C SER A 422 5.21 6.55 3.87
N ARG A 423 5.14 5.57 2.97
CA ARG A 423 4.74 4.18 3.25
C ARG A 423 5.91 3.19 3.20
N GLY A 424 7.15 3.69 3.18
CA GLY A 424 8.36 2.88 3.10
C GLY A 424 8.97 2.88 1.70
N MET A 425 9.88 1.95 1.44
CA MET A 425 10.51 1.78 0.14
C MET A 425 9.55 1.08 -0.83
N LEU A 426 9.32 1.68 -1.99
CA LEU A 426 8.47 1.12 -3.06
C LEU A 426 9.36 0.62 -4.20
N PRO A 427 9.09 -0.52 -4.85
CA PRO A 427 9.76 -0.89 -6.10
C PRO A 427 9.68 0.25 -7.10
N ASP A 428 10.81 0.60 -7.73
CA ASP A 428 10.85 1.70 -8.70
C ASP A 428 10.16 1.34 -10.02
N GLN A 429 9.95 2.35 -10.88
CA GLN A 429 9.27 2.16 -12.16
C GLN A 429 10.03 1.24 -13.15
N ALA A 430 11.31 0.95 -12.90
CA ALA A 430 12.11 0.06 -13.75
C ALA A 430 11.89 -1.43 -13.42
N SER A 431 11.24 -1.73 -12.31
CA SER A 431 10.94 -3.09 -11.87
C SER A 431 10.03 -3.80 -12.90
N ASN A 432 10.34 -5.06 -13.23
CA ASN A 432 9.68 -5.84 -14.31
C ASN A 432 9.82 -5.29 -15.74
N ARG A 433 10.66 -4.27 -16.00
CA ARG A 433 10.74 -3.64 -17.34
C ARG A 433 11.05 -4.61 -18.46
N PHE A 434 11.89 -5.63 -18.23
CA PHE A 434 12.20 -6.62 -19.26
C PHE A 434 11.08 -7.64 -19.42
N SER A 435 10.47 -8.09 -18.33
CA SER A 435 9.26 -8.92 -18.34
C SER A 435 8.14 -8.29 -19.17
N THR A 436 7.94 -6.97 -19.10
CA THR A 436 6.95 -6.28 -19.94
C THR A 436 7.27 -6.33 -21.44
N VAL A 437 8.56 -6.31 -21.81
CA VAL A 437 9.00 -6.49 -23.21
C VAL A 437 8.75 -7.92 -23.66
N LEU A 438 9.13 -8.90 -22.84
CA LEU A 438 8.97 -10.33 -23.14
C LEU A 438 7.51 -10.74 -23.28
N ALA A 439 6.62 -10.11 -22.50
CA ALA A 439 5.18 -10.27 -22.55
C ALA A 439 4.51 -9.50 -23.69
N GLY A 440 5.26 -8.75 -24.50
CA GLY A 440 4.73 -7.96 -25.61
C GLY A 440 3.94 -6.70 -25.20
N LEU A 441 4.05 -6.26 -23.95
CA LEU A 441 3.25 -5.14 -23.41
C LEU A 441 3.92 -3.78 -23.59
N ALA A 442 5.25 -3.72 -23.58
CA ALA A 442 5.98 -2.47 -23.59
C ALA A 442 7.30 -2.55 -24.36
N TYR A 443 7.85 -1.39 -24.70
CA TYR A 443 9.27 -1.23 -25.03
C TYR A 443 9.95 -0.37 -23.95
N ILE A 444 11.27 -0.30 -23.94
CA ILE A 444 12.01 0.49 -22.94
C ILE A 444 12.32 1.88 -23.51
N GLY A 445 11.88 2.92 -22.80
CA GLY A 445 12.18 4.31 -23.16
C GLY A 445 13.64 4.67 -22.92
N TYR A 446 14.08 5.82 -23.43
CA TYR A 446 15.46 6.30 -23.22
C TYR A 446 15.83 6.56 -21.75
N ASN A 447 14.84 6.76 -20.87
CA ASN A 447 15.06 6.82 -19.41
C ASN A 447 15.12 5.44 -18.73
N GLY A 448 15.08 4.35 -19.50
CA GLY A 448 15.20 2.99 -18.97
C GLY A 448 13.92 2.43 -18.35
N LEU A 449 12.77 3.11 -18.52
CA LEU A 449 11.47 2.72 -17.98
C LEU A 449 10.59 2.05 -19.06
N PRO A 450 9.71 1.10 -18.69
CA PRO A 450 8.79 0.47 -19.62
C PRO A 450 7.74 1.48 -20.12
N MET A 451 7.45 1.44 -21.41
CA MET A 451 6.47 2.30 -22.08
C MET A 451 5.49 1.47 -22.91
N THR A 452 4.22 1.59 -22.58
CA THR A 452 3.09 0.95 -23.27
C THR A 452 2.49 1.90 -24.30
N LYS A 453 1.80 1.36 -25.29
CA LYS A 453 1.12 2.17 -26.31
C LYS A 453 -0.04 2.97 -25.72
N GLU A 454 -0.78 2.36 -24.80
CA GLU A 454 -2.02 2.86 -24.23
C GLU A 454 -1.77 3.89 -23.12
N TYR A 455 -0.73 3.71 -22.30
CA TYR A 455 -0.51 4.47 -21.06
C TYR A 455 0.87 5.13 -20.94
N GLY A 456 1.74 4.96 -21.94
CA GLY A 456 3.13 5.37 -21.82
C GLY A 456 3.78 4.74 -20.59
N GLN A 457 4.32 5.58 -19.70
CA GLN A 457 4.99 5.16 -18.45
C GLN A 457 4.06 5.12 -17.23
N ARG A 458 2.78 5.49 -17.37
CA ARG A 458 1.85 5.73 -16.25
C ARG A 458 1.15 4.45 -15.77
N ILE A 459 1.89 3.36 -15.72
CA ILE A 459 1.38 2.02 -15.47
C ILE A 459 2.38 1.23 -14.64
N ARG A 460 1.91 0.50 -13.62
CA ARG A 460 2.74 -0.42 -12.80
C ARG A 460 2.54 -1.85 -13.27
N PHE A 461 3.56 -2.69 -13.02
CA PHE A 461 3.53 -4.09 -13.43
C PHE A 461 3.91 -5.04 -12.29
N ILE A 462 3.30 -6.23 -12.31
CA ILE A 462 3.70 -7.37 -11.49
C ILE A 462 3.83 -8.62 -12.37
N SER A 463 4.81 -9.46 -12.06
CA SER A 463 5.03 -10.73 -12.75
C SER A 463 4.55 -11.88 -11.88
N ILE A 464 3.75 -12.78 -12.46
CA ILE A 464 3.22 -13.99 -11.83
C ILE A 464 3.91 -15.18 -12.50
N ILE A 465 4.70 -15.92 -11.73
CA ILE A 465 5.51 -17.04 -12.19
C ILE A 465 4.78 -18.34 -11.84
N THR A 466 4.65 -19.25 -12.80
CA THR A 466 3.92 -20.52 -12.60
C THR A 466 4.55 -21.70 -13.34
N ASP A 467 4.28 -22.91 -12.86
CA ASP A 467 4.59 -24.18 -13.54
C ASP A 467 3.49 -24.58 -14.57
N CYS A 468 2.44 -23.77 -14.71
CA CYS A 468 1.48 -23.90 -15.81
C CYS A 468 2.12 -23.45 -17.13
N GLU A 469 1.87 -24.21 -18.19
CA GLU A 469 2.46 -23.98 -19.51
C GLU A 469 1.54 -23.10 -20.37
N PHE A 470 2.09 -21.99 -20.88
CA PHE A 470 1.40 -21.04 -21.73
C PHE A 470 2.28 -20.69 -22.93
N GLU A 471 1.66 -20.36 -24.06
CA GLU A 471 2.37 -19.85 -25.23
C GLU A 471 2.80 -18.39 -25.04
N ASP A 472 3.93 -18.05 -25.64
CA ASP A 472 4.46 -16.70 -25.73
C ASP A 472 3.49 -15.75 -26.47
N ASP A 473 3.24 -14.55 -25.93
CA ASP A 473 2.54 -13.52 -26.69
C ASP A 473 3.47 -12.85 -27.73
N PRO A 474 2.94 -12.31 -28.83
CA PRO A 474 3.77 -11.59 -29.79
C PRO A 474 4.49 -10.41 -29.15
N LEU A 475 5.78 -10.23 -29.43
CA LEU A 475 6.50 -9.02 -29.03
C LEU A 475 5.86 -7.79 -29.67
N ILE A 476 5.80 -6.67 -28.94
CA ILE A 476 5.23 -5.42 -29.43
C ILE A 476 5.90 -4.97 -30.73
N ASP A 477 5.11 -4.48 -31.68
CA ASP A 477 5.61 -3.91 -32.94
C ASP A 477 5.38 -2.39 -32.96
N VAL A 478 6.11 -1.69 -32.08
CA VAL A 478 6.00 -0.23 -31.95
C VAL A 478 7.38 0.39 -32.11
N LYS A 479 7.48 1.37 -33.02
CA LYS A 479 8.68 2.20 -33.17
C LYS A 479 8.86 3.05 -31.92
N SER A 480 10.10 3.17 -31.44
CA SER A 480 10.39 3.96 -30.25
C SER A 480 10.02 5.42 -30.47
N VAL A 481 9.06 5.92 -29.68
CA VAL A 481 8.69 7.36 -29.71
C VAL A 481 9.83 8.25 -29.20
N CYS A 482 10.83 7.69 -28.54
CA CYS A 482 11.99 8.45 -28.04
C CYS A 482 12.92 8.93 -29.16
N GLU A 483 12.94 8.27 -30.33
CA GLU A 483 13.84 8.63 -31.43
C GLU A 483 13.60 10.04 -31.98
N LYS A 484 12.36 10.54 -31.86
CA LYS A 484 11.95 11.89 -32.30
C LYS A 484 11.74 12.86 -31.13
N CYS A 485 12.12 12.46 -29.92
CA CYS A 485 11.86 13.21 -28.71
C CYS A 485 13.04 14.13 -28.36
N ASP A 486 12.76 15.28 -27.74
CA ASP A 486 13.77 16.21 -27.23
C ASP A 486 14.42 15.75 -25.91
N ALA A 487 14.18 14.49 -25.51
CA ALA A 487 14.71 13.83 -24.32
C ALA A 487 14.55 14.63 -23.01
N PRO A 488 13.32 15.09 -22.66
CA PRO A 488 13.08 15.89 -21.46
C PRO A 488 13.45 15.11 -20.19
N CYS A 489 13.25 13.78 -20.19
CA CYS A 489 13.61 12.89 -19.09
C CYS A 489 15.11 12.88 -18.77
N ILE A 490 15.98 13.08 -19.76
CA ILE A 490 17.43 13.19 -19.56
C ILE A 490 17.78 14.58 -19.04
N LYS A 491 17.22 15.63 -19.66
CA LYS A 491 17.48 17.03 -19.30
C LYS A 491 17.01 17.38 -17.88
N ALA A 492 15.89 16.81 -17.44
CA ALA A 492 15.29 17.10 -16.15
C ALA A 492 15.90 16.28 -14.99
N CYS A 493 16.68 15.23 -15.28
CA CYS A 493 17.24 14.36 -14.24
C CYS A 493 18.25 15.15 -13.36
N PRO A 494 17.96 15.41 -12.07
CA PRO A 494 18.79 16.29 -11.25
C PRO A 494 20.18 15.71 -10.95
N VAL A 495 20.29 14.38 -11.00
CA VAL A 495 21.51 13.62 -10.68
C VAL A 495 22.23 13.09 -11.92
N LYS A 496 21.75 13.42 -13.12
CA LYS A 496 22.30 13.00 -14.42
C LYS A 496 22.52 11.48 -14.50
N ALA A 497 21.55 10.69 -14.02
CA ALA A 497 21.68 9.24 -13.92
C ALA A 497 21.62 8.53 -15.29
N ILE A 498 21.05 9.14 -16.32
CA ILE A 498 20.94 8.54 -17.65
C ILE A 498 22.22 8.88 -18.43
N THR A 499 23.08 7.89 -18.70
CA THR A 499 24.48 8.12 -19.13
C THR A 499 24.63 8.40 -20.63
N GLY A 500 23.56 8.23 -21.41
CA GLY A 500 23.58 8.34 -22.88
C GLY A 500 24.24 7.15 -23.59
N LYS A 501 24.86 6.21 -22.87
CA LYS A 501 25.39 4.97 -23.44
C LYS A 501 24.23 4.10 -23.92
N LYS A 502 24.15 3.89 -25.23
CA LYS A 502 23.11 3.06 -25.86
C LYS A 502 23.32 1.58 -25.54
N ILE A 503 22.25 0.93 -25.11
CA ILE A 503 22.12 -0.52 -24.95
C ILE A 503 21.14 -1.01 -26.01
N SER A 504 21.51 -2.12 -26.67
CA SER A 504 20.71 -2.79 -27.68
C SER A 504 20.53 -4.24 -27.28
N MET A 505 19.28 -4.71 -27.19
CA MET A 505 18.92 -6.09 -26.95
C MET A 505 18.17 -6.62 -28.17
N ASN A 506 18.58 -7.76 -28.72
CA ASN A 506 17.89 -8.35 -29.87
C ASN A 506 17.10 -9.59 -29.45
N LEU A 507 15.82 -9.66 -29.79
CA LEU A 507 14.98 -10.81 -29.48
C LEU A 507 14.00 -11.04 -30.64
N GLU A 508 13.97 -12.27 -31.16
CA GLU A 508 13.05 -12.68 -32.25
C GLU A 508 13.10 -11.73 -33.46
N GLY A 509 14.32 -11.32 -33.84
CA GLY A 509 14.54 -10.42 -34.98
C GLY A 509 14.20 -8.95 -34.72
N LYS A 510 13.74 -8.59 -33.52
CA LYS A 510 13.47 -7.21 -33.10
C LYS A 510 14.60 -6.65 -32.24
N SER A 511 14.92 -5.38 -32.43
CA SER A 511 15.97 -4.68 -31.67
C SER A 511 15.35 -3.65 -30.72
N PHE A 512 15.63 -3.79 -29.43
CA PHE A 512 15.17 -2.90 -28.38
C PHE A 512 16.32 -2.01 -27.91
N ASN A 513 16.14 -0.70 -28.02
CA ASN A 513 17.19 0.29 -27.82
C ASN A 513 16.84 1.27 -26.71
N PHE A 514 17.71 1.40 -25.70
CA PHE A 514 17.54 2.31 -24.57
C PHE A 514 18.91 2.80 -24.07
N PHE A 515 18.93 3.70 -23.08
CA PHE A 515 20.19 4.16 -22.47
C PHE A 515 20.46 3.48 -21.13
N GLU A 516 21.73 3.27 -20.84
CA GLU A 516 22.18 2.86 -19.52
C GLU A 516 21.82 3.92 -18.48
N THR A 517 21.35 3.44 -17.32
CA THR A 517 21.12 4.28 -16.14
C THR A 517 22.13 3.89 -15.07
N ASP A 518 22.87 4.88 -14.55
CA ASP A 518 23.66 4.75 -13.35
C ASP A 518 22.72 4.65 -12.14
N ILE A 519 22.59 3.43 -11.62
CA ILE A 519 21.69 3.09 -10.53
C ILE A 519 22.06 3.80 -9.22
N LEU A 520 23.36 4.02 -8.96
CA LEU A 520 23.82 4.69 -7.74
C LEU A 520 23.49 6.19 -7.79
N ARG A 521 23.65 6.83 -8.96
CA ARG A 521 23.17 8.19 -9.21
C ARG A 521 21.66 8.28 -9.06
N CYS A 522 20.92 7.35 -9.68
CA CYS A 522 19.47 7.34 -9.59
C CYS A 522 18.99 7.19 -8.13
N ASP A 523 19.61 6.30 -7.35
CA ASP A 523 19.31 6.08 -5.93
C ASP A 523 19.60 7.29 -5.05
N TRP A 524 20.65 8.07 -5.36
CA TRP A 524 20.92 9.35 -4.71
C TRP A 524 19.66 10.23 -4.62
N ALA A 525 18.98 10.35 -5.76
CA ALA A 525 17.70 11.05 -5.85
C ALA A 525 16.56 10.22 -5.24
N LYS A 526 16.23 9.07 -5.83
CA LYS A 526 14.93 8.42 -5.55
C LYS A 526 14.90 7.59 -4.28
N ARG A 527 16.01 6.96 -3.91
CA ARG A 527 16.09 6.05 -2.76
C ARG A 527 16.42 6.82 -1.49
N TYR A 528 17.33 7.79 -1.60
CA TYR A 528 17.82 8.53 -0.45
C TYR A 528 17.19 9.91 -0.30
N GLY A 529 16.59 10.48 -1.35
CA GLY A 529 16.02 11.82 -1.28
C GLY A 529 17.08 12.91 -1.10
N LEU A 530 18.28 12.73 -1.64
CA LEU A 530 19.40 13.69 -1.54
C LEU A 530 19.38 14.74 -2.66
N SER A 531 18.29 14.80 -3.43
CA SER A 531 17.97 15.91 -4.32
C SER A 531 16.65 16.53 -3.89
N GLU A 532 16.66 17.82 -3.55
CA GLU A 532 15.50 18.54 -3.02
C GLU A 532 14.36 18.60 -4.03
N LYS A 533 14.71 18.80 -5.31
CA LYS A 533 13.79 18.92 -6.45
C LYS A 533 12.99 17.67 -6.76
N GLU A 534 13.42 16.51 -6.25
CA GLU A 534 12.68 15.25 -6.42
C GLU A 534 11.54 15.11 -5.42
N GLY A 535 11.51 15.94 -4.39
CA GLY A 535 10.39 16.01 -3.47
C GLY A 535 10.62 16.58 -2.08
N PRO A 536 11.79 16.40 -1.44
CA PRO A 536 12.03 16.88 -0.08
C PRO A 536 11.70 18.37 0.14
N GLU A 537 11.91 19.24 -0.84
CA GLU A 537 11.60 20.67 -0.71
C GLU A 537 10.11 20.95 -0.42
N PHE A 538 9.20 20.14 -0.98
CA PHE A 538 7.75 20.23 -0.75
C PHE A 538 7.31 19.72 0.63
N TYR A 539 8.25 19.15 1.39
CA TYR A 539 8.07 18.76 2.79
C TYR A 539 8.90 19.63 3.74
N ALA A 540 9.36 20.80 3.27
CA ALA A 540 10.23 21.72 4.01
C ALA A 540 11.53 21.07 4.51
N LEU A 541 12.03 20.05 3.80
CA LEU A 541 13.30 19.41 4.09
C LEU A 541 14.39 19.91 3.15
N LYS A 542 15.53 20.26 3.75
CA LYS A 542 16.75 20.62 3.02
C LYS A 542 17.67 19.41 2.96
N THR A 543 17.77 18.80 1.79
CA THR A 543 18.50 17.54 1.57
C THR A 543 19.50 17.62 0.42
N GLU A 544 19.57 18.75 -0.29
CA GLU A 544 20.38 18.88 -1.50
C GLU A 544 21.84 18.61 -1.17
N THR A 545 22.37 17.57 -1.78
CA THR A 545 23.76 17.16 -1.64
C THR A 545 24.30 16.81 -3.01
N GLU A 546 25.45 17.37 -3.37
CA GLU A 546 26.09 17.07 -4.66
C GLU A 546 26.49 15.59 -4.75
N PHE A 547 26.20 14.97 -5.88
CA PHE A 547 26.63 13.59 -6.14
C PHE A 547 28.16 13.56 -6.33
N PRO A 548 28.91 12.80 -5.51
CA PRO A 548 30.37 12.75 -5.62
C PRO A 548 30.81 12.00 -6.88
N GLU A 549 31.93 12.41 -7.50
CA GLU A 549 32.44 11.75 -8.72
C GLU A 549 32.75 10.25 -8.52
N ASP A 550 33.32 9.90 -7.37
CA ASP A 550 33.60 8.52 -6.95
C ASP A 550 32.80 8.21 -5.69
N LEU A 551 31.59 7.66 -5.86
CA LEU A 551 30.72 7.33 -4.74
C LEU A 551 31.21 6.07 -4.03
N THR A 552 31.55 6.21 -2.75
CA THR A 552 31.84 5.09 -1.85
C THR A 552 30.73 4.93 -0.80
N PRO A 553 30.62 3.78 -0.13
CA PRO A 553 29.67 3.61 0.98
C PRO A 553 29.82 4.67 2.08
N GLU A 554 31.04 5.07 2.42
CA GLU A 554 31.32 6.07 3.45
C GLU A 554 30.83 7.46 3.04
N LYS A 555 31.03 7.84 1.77
CA LYS A 555 30.51 9.10 1.23
C LYS A 555 28.98 9.12 1.20
N LEU A 556 28.36 8.00 0.83
CA LEU A 556 26.90 7.84 0.89
C LEU A 556 26.39 7.99 2.32
N VAL A 557 27.01 7.30 3.29
CA VAL A 557 26.68 7.40 4.71
C VAL A 557 26.82 8.84 5.21
N LYS A 558 27.93 9.50 4.88
CA LYS A 558 28.16 10.90 5.26
C LYS A 558 27.05 11.83 4.73
N ALA A 559 26.61 11.61 3.49
CA ALA A 559 25.54 12.39 2.88
C ALA A 559 24.19 12.19 3.59
N VAL A 560 23.72 10.94 3.73
CA VAL A 560 22.42 10.67 4.38
C VAL A 560 22.41 11.06 5.86
N SER A 561 23.53 10.89 6.57
CA SER A 561 23.65 11.27 7.98
C SER A 561 23.85 12.77 8.19
N GLY A 562 24.27 13.51 7.16
CA GLY A 562 24.44 14.96 7.20
C GLY A 562 23.12 15.74 7.13
N VAL A 563 22.04 15.08 6.70
CA VAL A 563 20.70 15.69 6.57
C VAL A 563 20.01 15.79 7.93
N LYS A 564 19.42 16.96 8.24
CA LYS A 564 18.54 17.15 9.40
C LYS A 564 17.12 16.67 9.08
N TRP A 565 16.89 15.38 9.19
CA TRP A 565 15.63 14.76 8.80
C TRP A 565 14.41 15.10 9.67
N GLY A 566 14.60 15.38 10.97
CA GLY A 566 13.54 15.80 11.88
C GLY A 566 12.36 14.81 11.98
N VAL A 567 11.16 15.34 12.18
CA VAL A 567 9.93 14.52 12.14
C VAL A 567 9.47 14.21 10.71
N GLN A 568 9.97 14.93 9.72
CA GLN A 568 9.62 14.77 8.31
C GLN A 568 10.29 13.54 7.70
N LYS A 569 11.29 12.93 8.36
CA LYS A 569 11.97 11.71 7.91
C LYS A 569 11.03 10.62 7.38
N ARG A 570 9.93 10.39 8.10
CA ARG A 570 8.87 9.44 7.76
C ARG A 570 7.99 9.89 6.60
N HIS A 571 7.84 11.20 6.38
CA HIS A 571 6.82 11.76 5.49
C HIS A 571 7.34 12.13 4.10
N VAL A 572 8.66 12.04 3.88
CA VAL A 572 9.29 12.34 2.59
C VAL A 572 8.73 11.44 1.50
N ASN A 573 8.33 12.05 0.39
CA ASN A 573 7.87 11.39 -0.80
C ASN A 573 8.66 11.89 -2.01
N ILE A 574 8.92 11.01 -2.97
CA ILE A 574 9.70 11.26 -4.18
C ILE A 574 8.79 11.18 -5.41
N CYS A 575 9.04 12.06 -6.38
CA CYS A 575 8.26 12.18 -7.60
C CYS A 575 8.76 11.32 -8.77
N GLU A 576 10.07 11.09 -8.90
CA GLU A 576 10.70 10.48 -10.09
C GLU A 576 10.55 11.36 -11.34
N GLU A 577 11.28 12.48 -11.37
CA GLU A 577 11.08 13.54 -12.37
C GLU A 577 11.11 13.06 -13.83
N CYS A 578 11.93 12.06 -14.15
CA CYS A 578 12.04 11.51 -15.50
C CYS A 578 10.75 10.87 -16.02
N LEU A 579 9.87 10.39 -15.13
CA LEU A 579 8.55 9.88 -15.44
C LEU A 579 7.57 11.04 -15.65
N ARG A 580 7.57 12.00 -14.71
CA ARG A 580 6.66 13.15 -14.74
C ARG A 580 6.79 14.01 -15.99
N VAL A 581 8.02 14.27 -16.45
CA VAL A 581 8.28 15.11 -17.63
C VAL A 581 8.17 14.36 -18.96
N CYS A 582 7.89 13.05 -18.93
CA CYS A 582 7.72 12.27 -20.15
C CYS A 582 6.47 12.77 -20.90
N LYS A 583 6.66 13.27 -22.12
CA LYS A 583 5.58 13.80 -22.97
C LYS A 583 4.68 12.71 -23.56
N PHE A 584 5.09 11.44 -23.47
CA PHE A 584 4.33 10.32 -23.99
C PHE A 584 3.50 9.69 -22.87
N SER A 585 2.23 10.09 -22.77
CA SER A 585 1.25 9.56 -21.82
C SER A 585 0.39 8.42 -22.40
N GLY A 586 0.73 7.92 -23.59
CA GLY A 586 -0.06 6.91 -24.30
C GLY A 586 -1.04 7.52 -25.30
N SER A 587 -1.91 6.66 -25.86
CA SER A 587 -2.82 7.00 -26.98
C SER A 587 -4.30 6.73 -26.66
N ARG A 588 -4.63 6.63 -25.38
CA ARG A 588 -5.99 6.29 -24.90
C ARG A 588 -7.07 7.19 -25.47
#